data_AF-G2EGQ9-F1
#
_entry.id   AF-G2EGQ9-F1
#
_cell.length_a   1.000
_cell.length_b   1.000
_cell.length_c   1.000
_cell.angle_alpha   90.00
_cell.angle_beta   90.00
_cell.angle_gamma   90.00
#
_symmetry.space_group_name_H-M   'P 1'
#
loop_
_entity.id
_entity.type
_entity.pdbx_description
1 polymer ?
#
loop_
_entity_poly.entity_id
_entity_poly.type
_entity_poly.pdbx_seq_one_letter_code
_entity_poly.pdbx_strand_id
1 'polypeptide(L)'
;MKAYLCLLFGFISVTLFSQNKRDTVIDSTIYPLFYNNYELVKNEIIKLEENYGYESNLKYLLLNRSFEESDINFFKTELTTLVKDYGFNLAYEPDNTSYYEAITTGELAVWFKSMYLKNHVIWLDNNFLKQADLRQLNGLQNKTVMYNKLRYEITQKVTLDSIQKKEQQKVFEDVAFENLSEFYALTRKLDKYPTGKNFALIQNDFTILEYQNFGIKRNFEKSWILFEPFYRKAYLKHAIDYTIYKRYDVYSFIHYKNQRYGLISIFDIPETYQEDLFSIPIRDLEFSNKAKTEFNWKK
;
A
#
# COMPACT_ATOMS: atom_id res chain seq x y z
N MET A 1 -58.06 8.30 -23.92
CA MET A 1 -57.01 8.34 -24.96
C MET A 1 -55.82 9.10 -24.39
N LYS A 2 -54.71 8.37 -24.19
CA LYS A 2 -53.30 8.83 -24.22
C LYS A 2 -52.89 9.93 -23.22
N ALA A 3 -51.76 9.84 -22.51
CA ALA A 3 -50.69 8.86 -22.47
C ALA A 3 -49.81 9.17 -21.24
N TYR A 4 -49.23 8.11 -20.70
CA TYR A 4 -47.87 8.00 -20.17
C TYR A 4 -47.01 9.27 -20.17
N LEU A 5 -46.49 9.61 -18.98
CA LEU A 5 -45.19 10.21 -18.62
C LEU A 5 -45.43 10.86 -17.24
N CYS A 6 -44.78 10.54 -16.12
CA CYS A 6 -43.47 9.99 -15.88
C CYS A 6 -43.52 9.14 -14.61
N LEU A 7 -43.53 7.83 -14.79
CA LEU A 7 -42.86 6.87 -13.91
C LEU A 7 -41.35 7.20 -13.98
N LEU A 8 -40.83 8.06 -13.09
CA LEU A 8 -39.39 8.26 -12.86
C LEU A 8 -39.08 9.23 -11.69
N PHE A 9 -39.86 9.19 -10.61
CA PHE A 9 -39.54 9.91 -9.36
C PHE A 9 -39.54 8.97 -8.16
N GLY A 10 -38.99 7.78 -8.35
CA GLY A 10 -38.60 6.86 -7.28
C GLY A 10 -37.14 6.51 -7.45
N PHE A 11 -36.34 6.76 -6.40
CA PHE A 11 -34.89 6.60 -6.29
C PHE A 11 -34.02 7.75 -6.83
N ILE A 12 -34.14 8.93 -6.22
CA ILE A 12 -32.92 9.67 -5.86
C ILE A 12 -32.81 9.59 -4.34
N SER A 13 -32.51 8.37 -3.86
CA SER A 13 -31.92 8.23 -2.54
C SER A 13 -30.61 9.00 -2.58
N VAL A 14 -30.46 9.94 -1.66
CA VAL A 14 -29.21 10.63 -1.32
C VAL A 14 -28.11 9.58 -1.14
N THR A 15 -27.37 9.28 -2.21
CA THR A 15 -26.16 8.46 -2.12
C THR A 15 -25.06 9.38 -1.66
N LEU A 16 -24.74 9.27 -0.38
CA LEU A 16 -23.50 9.76 0.20
C LEU A 16 -22.34 9.37 -0.73
N PHE A 17 -21.72 10.38 -1.32
CA PHE A 17 -20.88 10.27 -2.51
C PHE A 17 -19.47 9.79 -2.17
N SER A 18 -19.12 8.58 -2.59
CA SER A 18 -17.85 7.93 -2.31
C SER A 18 -16.90 7.90 -3.51
N GLN A 19 -15.60 7.65 -3.26
CA GLN A 19 -14.64 7.21 -4.28
C GLN A 19 -15.11 5.86 -4.88
N ASN A 20 -14.33 5.21 -5.76
CA ASN A 20 -14.72 3.87 -6.24
C ASN A 20 -15.11 2.97 -5.03
N LYS A 21 -16.06 2.04 -5.22
CA LYS A 21 -16.64 1.27 -4.10
C LYS A 21 -15.57 0.53 -3.29
N ARG A 22 -14.54 -0.02 -3.96
CA ARG A 22 -13.44 -0.74 -3.31
C ARG A 22 -12.64 0.17 -2.37
N ASP A 23 -12.18 1.30 -2.90
CA ASP A 23 -11.37 2.28 -2.18
C ASP A 23 -12.15 2.85 -0.99
N THR A 24 -13.44 3.10 -1.18
CA THR A 24 -14.31 3.59 -0.10
C THR A 24 -14.38 2.59 1.06
N VAL A 25 -14.60 1.32 0.76
CA VAL A 25 -14.66 0.27 1.79
C VAL A 25 -13.30 0.11 2.47
N ILE A 26 -12.21 0.16 1.71
CA ILE A 26 -10.84 0.05 2.25
C ILE A 26 -10.54 1.21 3.20
N ASP A 27 -10.68 2.44 2.74
CA ASP A 27 -10.21 3.62 3.47
C ASP A 27 -11.19 4.14 4.52
N SER A 28 -12.50 3.95 4.31
CA SER A 28 -13.53 4.46 5.22
C SER A 28 -14.05 3.39 6.20
N THR A 29 -13.71 2.12 6.01
CA THR A 29 -14.20 1.03 6.86
C THR A 29 -13.10 0.08 7.30
N ILE A 30 -12.36 -0.54 6.38
CA ILE A 30 -11.35 -1.56 6.74
C ILE A 30 -10.21 -0.93 7.55
N TYR A 31 -9.52 0.09 7.05
CA TYR A 31 -8.39 0.68 7.78
C TYR A 31 -8.79 1.33 9.11
N PRO A 32 -9.87 2.13 9.21
CA PRO A 32 -10.25 2.76 10.48
C PRO A 32 -10.70 1.76 11.55
N LEU A 33 -11.29 0.62 11.15
CA LEU A 33 -11.85 -0.36 12.07
C LEU A 33 -10.96 -1.59 12.27
N PHE A 34 -9.82 -1.66 11.57
CA PHE A 34 -8.95 -2.85 11.52
C PHE A 34 -8.63 -3.44 12.91
N TYR A 35 -8.30 -2.58 13.88
CA TYR A 35 -7.97 -2.98 15.24
C TYR A 35 -9.16 -3.00 16.19
N ASN A 36 -10.29 -2.41 15.80
CA ASN A 36 -11.43 -2.16 16.69
C ASN A 36 -12.62 -3.10 16.44
N ASN A 37 -12.74 -3.68 15.24
CA ASN A 37 -13.87 -4.52 14.89
C ASN A 37 -13.47 -5.59 13.85
N TYR A 38 -12.91 -6.69 14.35
CA TYR A 38 -12.43 -7.80 13.52
C TYR A 38 -13.53 -8.38 12.61
N GLU A 39 -14.71 -8.68 13.15
CA GLU A 39 -15.79 -9.33 12.39
C GLU A 39 -16.28 -8.46 11.23
N LEU A 40 -16.47 -7.16 11.46
CA LEU A 40 -16.87 -6.26 10.38
C LEU A 40 -15.79 -6.17 9.30
N VAL A 41 -14.53 -6.02 9.70
CA VAL A 41 -13.40 -5.91 8.77
C VAL A 41 -13.24 -7.19 7.94
N LYS A 42 -13.30 -8.36 8.58
CA LYS A 42 -13.29 -9.68 7.92
C LYS A 42 -14.38 -9.79 6.87
N ASN A 43 -15.61 -9.43 7.24
CA ASN A 43 -16.77 -9.52 6.36
C ASN A 43 -16.67 -8.54 5.18
N GLU A 44 -16.22 -7.31 5.39
CA GLU A 44 -16.02 -6.35 4.30
C GLU A 44 -14.91 -6.80 3.33
N ILE A 45 -13.81 -7.36 3.84
CA ILE A 45 -12.76 -7.94 2.99
C ILE A 45 -13.34 -9.08 2.13
N ILE A 46 -14.09 -10.01 2.71
CA ILE A 46 -14.72 -11.11 1.94
C ILE A 46 -15.67 -10.58 0.87
N LYS A 47 -16.48 -9.55 1.17
CA LYS A 47 -17.38 -8.93 0.19
C LYS A 47 -16.64 -8.24 -0.96
N LEU A 48 -15.45 -7.68 -0.71
CA LEU A 48 -14.62 -7.12 -1.78
C LEU A 48 -14.18 -8.21 -2.76
N GLU A 49 -13.87 -9.41 -2.27
CA GLU A 49 -13.37 -10.51 -3.09
C GLU A 49 -14.39 -10.99 -4.14
N GLU A 50 -15.70 -10.84 -3.85
CA GLU A 50 -16.78 -11.14 -4.80
C GLU A 50 -16.67 -10.35 -6.12
N ASN A 51 -16.11 -9.13 -6.06
CA ASN A 51 -16.06 -8.20 -7.19
C ASN A 51 -14.63 -7.90 -7.66
N TYR A 52 -13.63 -8.06 -6.79
CA TYR A 52 -12.25 -7.59 -7.04
C TYR A 52 -11.19 -8.69 -6.90
N GLY A 53 -11.62 -9.94 -6.71
CA GLY A 53 -10.76 -11.10 -6.48
C GLY A 53 -10.06 -11.06 -5.10
N TYR A 54 -9.32 -12.12 -4.81
CA TYR A 54 -8.70 -12.32 -3.49
C TYR A 54 -7.82 -11.14 -3.06
N GLU A 55 -8.08 -10.60 -1.86
CA GLU A 55 -7.45 -9.40 -1.33
C GLU A 55 -6.19 -9.76 -0.51
N SER A 56 -5.18 -10.35 -1.17
CA SER A 56 -4.02 -10.98 -0.54
C SER A 56 -3.33 -10.14 0.54
N ASN A 57 -3.14 -8.83 0.33
CA ASN A 57 -2.48 -7.96 1.30
C ASN A 57 -3.36 -7.73 2.54
N LEU A 58 -4.67 -7.55 2.35
CA LEU A 58 -5.62 -7.39 3.45
C LEU A 58 -5.78 -8.69 4.24
N LYS A 59 -5.77 -9.84 3.55
CA LYS A 59 -5.78 -11.17 4.17
C LYS A 59 -4.52 -11.45 4.98
N TYR A 60 -3.35 -11.08 4.46
CA TYR A 60 -2.10 -11.19 5.20
C TYR A 60 -2.13 -10.35 6.49
N LEU A 61 -2.58 -9.10 6.42
CA LEU A 61 -2.78 -8.25 7.60
C LEU A 61 -3.75 -8.90 8.60
N LEU A 62 -4.85 -9.48 8.11
CA LEU A 62 -5.87 -10.12 8.94
C LEU A 62 -5.37 -11.38 9.67
N LEU A 63 -4.30 -12.05 9.23
CA LEU A 63 -3.84 -13.29 9.89
C LEU A 63 -3.61 -13.08 11.38
N ASN A 64 -2.86 -12.04 11.74
CA ASN A 64 -2.54 -11.74 13.13
C ASN A 64 -3.82 -11.47 13.96
N ARG A 65 -4.76 -10.71 13.41
CA ARG A 65 -6.04 -10.40 14.06
C ARG A 65 -6.91 -11.64 14.21
N SER A 66 -7.01 -12.47 13.17
CA SER A 66 -7.80 -13.70 13.22
C SER A 66 -7.30 -14.68 14.28
N PHE A 67 -5.98 -14.72 14.50
CA PHE A 67 -5.39 -15.52 15.56
C PHE A 67 -5.67 -14.93 16.96
N GLU A 68 -5.50 -13.61 17.14
CA GLU A 68 -5.80 -12.91 18.40
C GLU A 68 -7.27 -13.07 18.83
N GLU A 69 -8.19 -13.11 17.86
CA GLU A 69 -9.63 -13.29 18.09
C GLU A 69 -10.05 -14.76 18.13
N SER A 70 -9.10 -15.71 18.14
CA SER A 70 -9.33 -17.16 18.18
C SER A 70 -10.16 -17.74 17.01
N ASP A 71 -10.21 -17.03 15.87
CA ASP A 71 -10.83 -17.53 14.63
C ASP A 71 -9.87 -18.45 13.87
N ILE A 72 -9.52 -19.57 14.50
CA ILE A 72 -8.48 -20.49 14.05
C ILE A 72 -8.82 -21.12 12.68
N ASN A 73 -10.10 -21.32 12.38
CA ASN A 73 -10.50 -21.88 11.09
C ASN A 73 -10.24 -20.90 9.95
N PHE A 74 -10.58 -19.62 10.14
CA PHE A 74 -10.24 -18.58 9.17
C PHE A 74 -8.72 -18.44 9.03
N PHE A 75 -8.00 -18.32 10.15
CA PHE A 75 -6.54 -18.24 10.16
C PHE A 75 -5.88 -19.37 9.36
N LYS A 76 -6.26 -20.62 9.63
CA LYS A 76 -5.69 -21.79 8.93
C LYS A 76 -6.02 -21.78 7.44
N THR A 77 -7.23 -21.39 7.08
CA THR A 77 -7.69 -21.34 5.69
C THR A 77 -6.90 -20.29 4.92
N GLU A 78 -6.84 -19.07 5.43
CA GLU A 78 -6.17 -17.95 4.75
C GLU A 78 -4.66 -18.14 4.70
N LEU A 79 -4.02 -18.61 5.78
CA LEU A 79 -2.59 -18.89 5.76
C LEU A 79 -2.26 -20.00 4.74
N THR A 80 -3.12 -21.01 4.61
CA THR A 80 -2.96 -22.05 3.58
C THR A 80 -3.02 -21.46 2.17
N THR A 81 -4.01 -20.62 1.89
CA THR A 81 -4.16 -19.93 0.60
C THR A 81 -2.95 -19.04 0.31
N LEU A 82 -2.50 -18.26 1.29
CA LEU A 82 -1.35 -17.38 1.13
C LEU A 82 -0.05 -18.15 0.86
N VAL A 83 0.17 -19.31 1.50
CA VAL A 83 1.33 -20.18 1.20
C VAL A 83 1.24 -20.76 -0.20
N LYS A 84 0.07 -21.32 -0.56
CA LYS A 84 -0.11 -22.09 -1.79
C LYS A 84 -0.13 -21.22 -3.05
N ASP A 85 -0.86 -20.11 -2.99
CA ASP A 85 -1.22 -19.34 -4.18
C ASP A 85 -0.45 -18.02 -4.27
N TYR A 86 0.01 -17.49 -3.13
CA TYR A 86 0.64 -16.18 -3.04
C TYR A 86 2.09 -16.20 -2.55
N GLY A 87 2.61 -17.34 -2.10
CA GLY A 87 4.01 -17.48 -1.73
C GLY A 87 4.40 -16.89 -0.38
N PHE A 88 3.49 -16.92 0.60
CA PHE A 88 3.87 -16.68 2.00
C PHE A 88 5.09 -17.53 2.34
N ASN A 89 6.07 -16.90 2.96
CA ASN A 89 7.33 -17.50 3.34
C ASN A 89 7.63 -17.16 4.81
N LEU A 90 7.83 -18.21 5.61
CA LEU A 90 8.12 -18.05 7.03
C LEU A 90 9.39 -17.21 7.27
N ALA A 91 10.36 -17.24 6.35
CA ALA A 91 11.61 -16.49 6.48
C ALA A 91 11.43 -14.95 6.44
N TYR A 92 10.28 -14.47 5.98
CA TYR A 92 9.93 -13.04 5.99
C TYR A 92 8.95 -12.69 7.11
N GLU A 93 8.47 -13.67 7.86
CA GLU A 93 7.50 -13.43 8.92
C GLU A 93 8.20 -12.89 10.18
N PRO A 94 7.73 -11.78 10.76
CA PRO A 94 8.32 -11.26 12.00
C PRO A 94 8.09 -12.21 13.18
N ASP A 95 9.15 -12.48 13.94
CA ASP A 95 9.07 -13.34 15.15
C ASP A 95 8.15 -12.77 16.26
N ASN A 96 7.77 -11.49 16.16
CA ASN A 96 6.90 -10.79 17.10
C ASN A 96 5.41 -10.83 16.73
N THR A 97 5.00 -11.50 15.63
CA THR A 97 3.57 -11.71 15.36
C THR A 97 2.97 -12.69 16.36
N SER A 98 1.70 -12.47 16.72
CA SER A 98 1.04 -13.17 17.82
C SER A 98 0.96 -14.69 17.62
N TYR A 99 0.93 -15.13 16.36
CA TYR A 99 0.83 -16.54 15.98
C TYR A 99 2.17 -17.22 15.72
N TYR A 100 3.30 -16.49 15.69
CA TYR A 100 4.58 -17.02 15.23
C TYR A 100 5.02 -18.24 16.06
N GLU A 101 5.01 -18.13 17.38
CA GLU A 101 5.36 -19.24 18.27
C GLU A 101 4.38 -20.41 18.10
N ALA A 102 3.08 -20.12 17.98
CA ALA A 102 2.05 -21.13 17.81
C ALA A 102 2.28 -22.02 16.57
N ILE A 103 2.71 -21.43 15.45
CA ILE A 103 2.95 -22.17 14.19
C ILE A 103 4.36 -22.78 14.07
N THR A 104 5.33 -22.36 14.88
CA THR A 104 6.72 -22.85 14.80
C THR A 104 7.02 -23.94 15.82
N THR A 105 6.65 -23.72 17.07
CA THR A 105 6.95 -24.61 18.22
C THR A 105 5.73 -24.97 19.05
N GLY A 106 4.64 -24.20 18.95
CA GLY A 106 3.43 -24.35 19.75
C GLY A 106 2.38 -25.28 19.16
N GLU A 107 1.12 -25.06 19.56
CA GLU A 107 -0.03 -25.94 19.32
C GLU A 107 -0.38 -26.15 17.84
N LEU A 108 -0.03 -25.19 16.97
CA LEU A 108 -0.29 -25.27 15.54
C LEU A 108 0.91 -25.81 14.74
N ALA A 109 2.06 -26.06 15.39
CA ALA A 109 3.31 -26.35 14.69
C ALA A 109 3.27 -27.60 13.82
N VAL A 110 2.63 -28.67 14.29
CA VAL A 110 2.51 -29.92 13.52
C VAL A 110 1.66 -29.70 12.26
N TRP A 111 0.54 -29.00 12.40
CA TRP A 111 -0.33 -28.65 11.28
C TRP A 111 0.40 -27.72 10.30
N PHE A 112 1.00 -26.65 10.80
CA PHE A 112 1.65 -25.64 9.97
C PHE A 112 2.80 -26.24 9.17
N LYS A 113 3.70 -27.02 9.78
CA LYS A 113 4.83 -27.64 9.06
C LYS A 113 4.36 -28.54 7.91
N SER A 114 3.34 -29.36 8.16
CA SER A 114 2.76 -30.25 7.14
C SER A 114 2.10 -29.45 6.00
N MET A 115 1.25 -28.48 6.36
CA MET A 115 0.56 -27.60 5.42
C MET A 115 1.56 -26.77 4.61
N TYR A 116 2.54 -26.16 5.27
CA TYR A 116 3.53 -25.28 4.67
C TYR A 116 4.38 -26.01 3.65
N LEU A 117 4.98 -27.15 4.01
CA LEU A 117 5.83 -27.91 3.09
C LEU A 117 5.04 -28.37 1.85
N LYS A 118 3.83 -28.88 2.04
CA LYS A 118 2.98 -29.31 0.92
C LYS A 118 2.64 -28.16 -0.02
N ASN A 119 2.16 -27.04 0.52
CA ASN A 119 1.65 -25.94 -0.29
C ASN A 119 2.76 -25.05 -0.84
N HIS A 120 3.87 -24.89 -0.14
CA HIS A 120 5.01 -24.11 -0.60
C HIS A 120 5.69 -24.77 -1.81
N VAL A 121 5.75 -26.11 -1.85
CA VAL A 121 6.22 -26.84 -3.05
C VAL A 121 5.31 -26.55 -4.25
N ILE A 122 3.98 -26.62 -4.08
CA ILE A 122 3.02 -26.28 -5.14
C ILE A 122 3.25 -24.85 -5.66
N TRP A 123 3.49 -23.90 -4.75
CA TRP A 123 3.78 -22.54 -5.15
C TRP A 123 5.11 -22.43 -5.92
N LEU A 124 6.17 -23.07 -5.43
CA LEU A 124 7.50 -23.04 -6.04
C LEU A 124 7.52 -23.65 -7.44
N ASP A 125 6.82 -24.77 -7.67
CA ASP A 125 6.73 -25.41 -8.98
C ASP A 125 6.26 -24.44 -10.08
N ASN A 126 5.40 -23.49 -9.70
CA ASN A 126 4.85 -22.48 -10.62
C ASN A 126 5.60 -21.13 -10.58
N ASN A 127 6.41 -20.89 -9.55
CA ASN A 127 6.95 -19.54 -9.24
C ASN A 127 8.44 -19.55 -8.86
N PHE A 128 9.20 -20.59 -9.20
CA PHE A 128 10.62 -20.71 -8.86
C PHE A 128 11.44 -19.49 -9.32
N LEU A 129 11.21 -19.00 -10.53
CA LEU A 129 11.93 -17.83 -11.07
C LEU A 129 11.58 -16.52 -10.34
N LYS A 130 10.45 -16.45 -9.64
CA LYS A 130 10.06 -15.27 -8.85
C LYS A 130 10.81 -15.17 -7.52
N GLN A 131 11.48 -16.22 -7.04
CA GLN A 131 12.12 -16.22 -5.72
C GLN A 131 13.13 -15.09 -5.55
N ALA A 132 13.98 -14.89 -6.56
CA ALA A 132 15.02 -13.87 -6.51
C ALA A 132 14.42 -12.46 -6.45
N ASP A 133 13.42 -12.18 -7.30
CA ASP A 133 12.74 -10.89 -7.34
C ASP A 133 11.93 -10.65 -6.06
N LEU A 134 11.25 -11.67 -5.53
CA LEU A 134 10.50 -11.59 -4.28
C LEU A 134 11.43 -11.33 -3.08
N ARG A 135 12.59 -12.00 -3.03
CA ARG A 135 13.61 -11.75 -2.01
C ARG A 135 14.12 -10.32 -2.08
N GLN A 136 14.35 -9.80 -3.29
CA GLN A 136 14.80 -8.42 -3.45
C GLN A 136 13.73 -7.44 -2.98
N LEU A 137 12.45 -7.63 -3.33
CA LEU A 137 11.34 -6.79 -2.89
C LEU A 137 11.20 -6.77 -1.36
N ASN A 138 11.21 -7.94 -0.71
CA ASN A 138 11.15 -8.04 0.76
C ASN A 138 12.41 -7.49 1.46
N GLY A 139 13.52 -7.33 0.73
CA GLY A 139 14.76 -6.73 1.24
C GLY A 139 14.79 -5.20 1.21
N LEU A 140 13.94 -4.56 0.40
CA LEU A 140 13.93 -3.09 0.23
C LEU A 140 13.55 -2.35 1.52
N GLN A 141 12.62 -2.89 2.30
CA GLN A 141 12.23 -2.31 3.59
C GLN A 141 13.42 -2.26 4.55
N ASN A 142 14.14 -3.37 4.70
CA ASN A 142 15.31 -3.48 5.58
C ASN A 142 16.42 -2.50 5.17
N LYS A 143 16.70 -2.38 3.87
CA LYS A 143 17.64 -1.37 3.34
C LYS A 143 17.21 0.05 3.72
N THR A 144 15.93 0.36 3.55
CA THR A 144 15.38 1.69 3.85
C THR A 144 15.45 2.02 5.34
N VAL A 145 15.08 1.08 6.21
CA VAL A 145 15.15 1.23 7.68
C VAL A 145 16.60 1.40 8.14
N MET A 146 17.52 0.56 7.64
CA MET A 146 18.94 0.65 7.98
C MET A 146 19.55 2.00 7.57
N TYR A 147 19.24 2.45 6.35
CA TYR A 147 19.66 3.77 5.87
C TYR A 147 19.11 4.90 6.77
N ASN A 148 17.82 4.87 7.14
CA ASN A 148 17.22 5.91 7.97
C ASN A 148 17.86 5.96 9.35
N LYS A 149 18.14 4.79 9.95
CA LYS A 149 18.86 4.70 11.22
C LYS A 149 20.26 5.32 11.11
N LEU A 150 21.02 4.95 10.08
CA LEU A 150 22.37 5.49 9.87
C LEU A 150 22.35 7.01 9.66
N ARG A 151 21.43 7.50 8.82
CA ARG A 151 21.24 8.94 8.59
C ARG A 151 20.97 9.68 9.89
N TYR A 152 20.05 9.17 10.71
CA TYR A 152 19.71 9.76 12.00
C TYR A 152 20.93 9.80 12.94
N GLU A 153 21.64 8.67 13.07
CA GLU A 153 22.82 8.59 13.94
C GLU A 153 23.92 9.58 13.53
N ILE A 154 24.21 9.68 12.22
CA ILE A 154 25.20 10.63 11.71
C ILE A 154 24.77 12.07 11.97
N THR A 155 23.48 12.39 11.74
CA THR A 155 22.95 13.75 11.95
C THR A 155 23.04 14.17 13.43
N GLN A 156 22.85 13.24 14.37
CA GLN A 156 22.88 13.51 15.80
C GLN A 156 24.29 13.53 16.40
N LYS A 157 25.20 12.68 15.91
CA LYS A 157 26.51 12.47 16.53
C LYS A 157 27.62 13.33 15.94
N VAL A 158 27.43 13.89 14.74
CA VAL A 158 28.49 14.64 14.04
C VAL A 158 28.18 16.14 14.05
N THR A 159 29.07 16.92 14.66
CA THR A 159 29.02 18.39 14.57
C THR A 159 29.58 18.82 13.22
N LEU A 160 28.69 19.23 12.31
CA LEU A 160 29.04 19.72 10.97
C LEU A 160 28.71 21.21 10.83
N ASP A 161 29.52 21.89 10.03
CA ASP A 161 29.19 23.25 9.59
C ASP A 161 28.02 23.27 8.58
N SER A 162 27.58 24.46 8.18
CA SER A 162 26.42 24.63 7.32
C SER A 162 26.63 24.12 5.88
N ILE A 163 27.86 24.13 5.37
CA ILE A 163 28.21 23.62 4.03
C ILE A 163 28.23 22.10 4.07
N GLN A 164 28.91 21.53 5.05
CA GLN A 164 28.99 20.08 5.27
C GLN A 164 27.61 19.46 5.48
N LYS A 165 26.70 20.14 6.21
CA LYS A 165 25.31 19.68 6.37
C LYS A 165 24.56 19.60 5.05
N LYS A 166 24.75 20.58 4.15
CA LYS A 166 24.12 20.57 2.82
C LYS A 166 24.64 19.43 1.95
N GLU A 167 25.96 19.24 1.91
CA GLU A 167 26.55 18.14 1.15
C GLU A 167 26.15 16.78 1.71
N GLN A 168 26.15 16.62 3.04
CA GLN A 168 25.66 15.42 3.69
C GLN A 168 24.19 15.13 3.32
N GLN A 169 23.33 16.15 3.38
CA GLN A 169 21.92 16.00 2.99
C GLN A 169 21.80 15.52 1.54
N LYS A 170 22.59 16.09 0.62
CA LYS A 170 22.60 15.70 -0.79
C LYS A 170 23.01 14.23 -0.96
N VAL A 171 24.09 13.79 -0.31
CA VAL A 171 24.53 12.40 -0.33
C VAL A 171 23.43 11.46 0.16
N PHE A 172 22.79 11.80 1.27
CA PHE A 172 21.68 11.02 1.80
C PHE A 172 20.52 10.94 0.80
N GLU A 173 20.12 12.06 0.23
CA GLU A 173 19.05 12.09 -0.77
C GLU A 173 19.38 11.29 -2.04
N ASP A 174 20.65 11.28 -2.49
CA ASP A 174 21.12 10.47 -3.62
C ASP A 174 21.02 8.96 -3.32
N VAL A 175 21.46 8.54 -2.13
CA VAL A 175 21.37 7.14 -1.68
C VAL A 175 19.91 6.68 -1.52
N ALA A 176 19.02 7.55 -1.03
CA ALA A 176 17.59 7.25 -0.95
C ALA A 176 16.99 7.00 -2.35
N PHE A 177 17.44 7.76 -3.35
CA PHE A 177 17.01 7.57 -4.74
C PHE A 177 17.59 6.31 -5.38
N GLU A 178 18.83 5.95 -5.04
CA GLU A 178 19.47 4.72 -5.51
C GLU A 178 18.69 3.49 -5.06
N ASN A 179 18.26 3.43 -3.80
CA ASN A 179 17.43 2.33 -3.29
C ASN A 179 16.06 2.27 -4.00
N LEU A 180 15.45 3.43 -4.32
CA LEU A 180 14.23 3.50 -5.13
C LEU A 180 14.46 3.01 -6.57
N SER A 181 15.65 3.26 -7.13
CA SER A 181 16.00 2.84 -8.48
C SER A 181 16.09 1.31 -8.60
N GLU A 182 16.50 0.60 -7.54
CA GLU A 182 16.43 -0.87 -7.50
C GLU A 182 14.99 -1.36 -7.63
N PHE A 183 14.06 -0.73 -6.91
CA PHE A 183 12.65 -1.05 -7.00
C PHE A 183 12.07 -0.74 -8.40
N TYR A 184 12.49 0.38 -8.99
CA TYR A 184 12.09 0.74 -10.34
C TYR A 184 12.60 -0.28 -11.37
N ALA A 185 13.84 -0.75 -11.24
CA ALA A 185 14.42 -1.76 -12.12
C ALA A 185 13.61 -3.07 -12.09
N LEU A 186 13.17 -3.51 -10.91
CA LEU A 186 12.27 -4.66 -10.76
C LEU A 186 10.90 -4.40 -11.39
N THR A 187 10.31 -3.24 -11.13
CA THR A 187 9.01 -2.84 -11.71
C THR A 187 9.08 -2.84 -13.24
N ARG A 188 10.19 -2.38 -13.82
CA ARG A 188 10.47 -2.43 -15.27
C ARG A 188 10.66 -3.84 -15.79
N LYS A 189 11.44 -4.67 -15.10
CA LYS A 189 11.65 -6.08 -15.44
C LYS A 189 10.33 -6.85 -15.51
N LEU A 190 9.42 -6.58 -14.57
CA LEU A 190 8.11 -7.26 -14.47
C LEU A 190 7.01 -6.62 -15.35
N ASP A 191 7.26 -5.44 -15.92
CA ASP A 191 6.28 -4.54 -16.57
C ASP A 191 4.99 -4.34 -15.76
N LYS A 192 5.11 -4.30 -14.44
CA LYS A 192 4.00 -4.08 -13.51
C LYS A 192 4.52 -3.56 -12.17
N TYR A 193 3.68 -2.80 -11.48
CA TYR A 193 3.89 -2.52 -10.06
C TYR A 193 3.62 -3.81 -9.25
N PRO A 194 4.62 -4.40 -8.59
CA PRO A 194 4.45 -5.70 -7.93
C PRO A 194 3.62 -5.56 -6.65
N THR A 195 2.56 -6.35 -6.55
CA THR A 195 1.72 -6.46 -5.36
C THR A 195 1.37 -7.92 -5.09
N GLY A 196 0.81 -8.21 -3.91
CA GLY A 196 0.28 -9.53 -3.58
C GLY A 196 -0.71 -10.05 -4.62
N LYS A 197 -1.54 -9.17 -5.21
CA LYS A 197 -2.54 -9.57 -6.20
C LYS A 197 -1.97 -9.96 -7.57
N ASN A 198 -0.87 -9.36 -8.00
CA ASN A 198 -0.42 -9.45 -9.41
C ASN A 198 0.99 -10.05 -9.60
N PHE A 199 1.68 -10.36 -8.49
CA PHE A 199 3.03 -10.91 -8.48
C PHE A 199 3.18 -12.07 -7.49
N ALA A 200 3.24 -11.76 -6.19
CA ALA A 200 3.38 -12.65 -5.04
C ALA A 200 3.24 -11.80 -3.76
N LEU A 201 2.94 -12.44 -2.62
CA LEU A 201 2.82 -11.79 -1.32
C LEU A 201 4.16 -11.18 -0.90
N ILE A 202 4.19 -9.85 -0.75
CA ILE A 202 5.34 -9.11 -0.23
C ILE A 202 5.04 -8.85 1.24
N GLN A 203 5.63 -9.66 2.13
CA GLN A 203 5.38 -9.62 3.58
C GLN A 203 6.04 -8.40 4.22
N ASN A 204 7.23 -8.04 3.74
CA ASN A 204 7.97 -6.85 4.16
C ASN A 204 7.67 -5.69 3.20
N ASP A 205 6.63 -4.92 3.54
CA ASP A 205 6.15 -3.80 2.75
C ASP A 205 7.24 -2.74 2.51
N PHE A 206 7.45 -2.38 1.25
CA PHE A 206 8.44 -1.39 0.82
C PHE A 206 7.84 0.01 0.67
N THR A 207 6.57 0.25 0.98
CA THR A 207 5.91 1.57 0.84
C THR A 207 6.69 2.71 1.52
N ILE A 208 7.41 2.43 2.61
CA ILE A 208 8.28 3.42 3.29
C ILE A 208 9.39 3.99 2.37
N LEU A 209 9.89 3.20 1.42
CA LEU A 209 10.88 3.63 0.42
C LEU A 209 10.32 4.72 -0.49
N GLU A 210 9.08 4.54 -0.94
CA GLU A 210 8.38 5.49 -1.81
C GLU A 210 8.10 6.78 -1.04
N TYR A 211 7.54 6.67 0.17
CA TYR A 211 7.22 7.83 1.02
C TYR A 211 8.46 8.62 1.43
N GLN A 212 9.58 7.95 1.69
CA GLN A 212 10.86 8.61 1.93
C GLN A 212 11.26 9.49 0.74
N ASN A 213 11.17 8.96 -0.49
CA ASN A 213 11.52 9.70 -1.70
C ASN A 213 10.51 10.80 -2.03
N PHE A 214 9.22 10.59 -1.69
CA PHE A 214 8.24 11.66 -1.79
C PHE A 214 8.49 12.79 -0.77
N GLY A 215 9.00 12.46 0.42
CA GLY A 215 9.42 13.43 1.42
C GLY A 215 10.67 14.24 1.04
N ILE A 216 11.45 13.79 0.07
CA ILE A 216 12.65 14.49 -0.41
C ILE A 216 12.28 15.34 -1.64
N LYS A 217 12.25 16.67 -1.48
CA LYS A 217 11.83 17.60 -2.54
C LYS A 217 12.55 17.38 -3.88
N ARG A 218 13.86 17.11 -3.84
CA ARG A 218 14.69 16.84 -5.03
C ARG A 218 14.32 15.54 -5.76
N ASN A 219 13.80 14.55 -5.04
CA ASN A 219 13.47 13.23 -5.58
C ASN A 219 12.00 13.12 -5.96
N PHE A 220 11.12 13.93 -5.37
CA PHE A 220 9.67 13.77 -5.43
C PHE A 220 9.11 13.64 -6.87
N GLU A 221 9.26 14.66 -7.72
CA GLU A 221 8.72 14.62 -9.09
C GLU A 221 9.38 13.54 -9.95
N LYS A 222 10.69 13.34 -9.79
CA LYS A 222 11.43 12.28 -10.51
C LYS A 222 10.90 10.89 -10.16
N SER A 223 10.65 10.65 -8.88
CA SER A 223 10.08 9.39 -8.38
C SER A 223 8.69 9.19 -8.95
N TRP A 224 7.84 10.21 -8.90
CA TRP A 224 6.49 10.12 -9.45
C TRP A 224 6.47 9.82 -10.96
N ILE A 225 7.29 10.51 -11.75
CA ILE A 225 7.39 10.28 -13.20
C ILE A 225 7.79 8.85 -13.54
N LEU A 226 8.68 8.24 -12.74
CA LEU A 226 9.09 6.85 -12.96
C LEU A 226 7.95 5.86 -12.69
N PHE A 227 7.20 6.04 -11.59
CA PHE A 227 6.25 5.03 -11.13
C PHE A 227 4.78 5.27 -11.52
N GLU A 228 4.36 6.50 -11.78
CA GLU A 228 2.95 6.83 -12.10
C GLU A 228 2.35 5.95 -13.20
N PRO A 229 3.06 5.63 -14.31
CA PRO A 229 2.51 4.72 -15.32
C PRO A 229 2.22 3.31 -14.78
N PHE A 230 2.99 2.85 -13.81
CA PHE A 230 2.82 1.55 -13.16
C PHE A 230 1.73 1.58 -12.09
N TYR A 231 1.68 2.65 -11.27
CA TYR A 231 0.58 2.88 -10.34
C TYR A 231 -0.76 2.96 -11.05
N ARG A 232 -0.83 3.67 -12.18
CA ARG A 232 -2.02 3.78 -13.02
C ARG A 232 -2.50 2.42 -13.50
N LYS A 233 -1.61 1.62 -14.08
CA LYS A 233 -1.93 0.24 -14.52
C LYS A 233 -2.39 -0.63 -13.36
N ALA A 234 -1.76 -0.52 -12.19
CA ALA A 234 -2.09 -1.33 -11.01
C ALA A 234 -3.43 -0.92 -10.39
N TYR A 235 -3.69 0.37 -10.31
CA TYR A 235 -4.93 0.94 -9.77
C TYR A 235 -6.13 0.55 -10.62
N LEU A 236 -6.04 0.70 -11.95
CA LEU A 236 -7.08 0.29 -12.89
C LEU A 236 -7.35 -1.23 -12.89
N LYS A 237 -6.42 -2.03 -12.37
CA LYS A 237 -6.55 -3.48 -12.16
C LYS A 237 -6.90 -3.86 -10.72
N HIS A 238 -7.25 -2.89 -9.87
CA HIS A 238 -7.59 -3.09 -8.45
C HIS A 238 -6.49 -3.79 -7.64
N ALA A 239 -5.23 -3.61 -8.05
CA ALA A 239 -4.05 -4.17 -7.39
C ALA A 239 -3.51 -3.26 -6.27
N ILE A 240 -3.83 -1.97 -6.32
CA ILE A 240 -3.60 -0.95 -5.30
C ILE A 240 -4.87 -0.09 -5.16
N ASP A 241 -5.02 0.59 -4.04
CA ASP A 241 -6.03 1.65 -3.83
C ASP A 241 -5.48 3.05 -4.19
N TYR A 242 -6.31 4.08 -4.02
CA TYR A 242 -5.96 5.44 -4.39
C TYR A 242 -5.01 6.14 -3.39
N THR A 243 -4.65 5.51 -2.27
CA THR A 243 -3.79 6.10 -1.22
C THR A 243 -2.48 6.61 -1.79
N ILE A 244 -1.88 5.93 -2.77
CA ILE A 244 -0.63 6.37 -3.39
C ILE A 244 -0.77 7.76 -4.06
N TYR A 245 -1.92 8.05 -4.67
CA TYR A 245 -2.22 9.34 -5.29
C TYR A 245 -2.57 10.40 -4.25
N LYS A 246 -3.30 10.02 -3.19
CA LYS A 246 -3.54 10.90 -2.05
C LYS A 246 -2.21 11.33 -1.41
N ARG A 247 -1.27 10.39 -1.24
CA ARG A 247 0.08 10.65 -0.73
C ARG A 247 0.87 11.57 -1.64
N TYR A 248 0.79 11.40 -2.96
CA TYR A 248 1.39 12.37 -3.89
C TYR A 248 0.86 13.78 -3.65
N ASP A 249 -0.46 13.96 -3.54
CA ASP A 249 -1.04 15.28 -3.29
C ASP A 249 -0.60 15.86 -1.93
N VAL A 250 -0.49 15.03 -0.88
CA VAL A 250 0.06 15.46 0.43
C VAL A 250 1.48 15.99 0.29
N TYR A 251 2.38 15.25 -0.37
CA TYR A 251 3.76 15.68 -0.54
C TYR A 251 3.91 16.84 -1.52
N SER A 252 3.07 16.92 -2.55
CA SER A 252 2.98 18.08 -3.44
C SER A 252 2.61 19.34 -2.66
N PHE A 253 1.68 19.23 -1.71
CA PHE A 253 1.34 20.34 -0.83
C PHE A 253 2.53 20.74 0.06
N ILE A 254 3.18 19.78 0.71
CA ILE A 254 4.34 20.05 1.57
C ILE A 254 5.45 20.79 0.79
N HIS A 255 5.72 20.40 -0.46
CA HIS A 255 6.84 20.95 -1.24
C HIS A 255 6.51 22.22 -2.02
N TYR A 256 5.27 22.34 -2.50
CA TYR A 256 4.85 23.31 -3.51
C TYR A 256 3.51 24.00 -3.22
N LYS A 257 2.88 23.71 -2.09
CA LYS A 257 1.60 24.30 -1.65
C LYS A 257 0.45 24.13 -2.65
N ASN A 258 0.48 23.07 -3.46
CA ASN A 258 -0.56 22.72 -4.42
C ASN A 258 -0.77 21.21 -4.50
N GLN A 259 -1.86 20.78 -5.14
CA GLN A 259 -2.17 19.38 -5.42
C GLN A 259 -2.37 19.15 -6.92
N ARG A 260 -2.18 17.90 -7.37
CA ARG A 260 -2.30 17.53 -8.79
C ARG A 260 -3.60 16.79 -9.07
N TYR A 261 -3.98 15.85 -8.20
CA TYR A 261 -5.14 15.01 -8.42
C TYR A 261 -6.39 15.59 -7.76
N GLY A 262 -6.28 16.47 -6.78
CA GLY A 262 -7.44 17.08 -6.14
C GLY A 262 -8.05 16.16 -5.09
N LEU A 263 -7.23 15.36 -4.39
CA LEU A 263 -7.66 14.27 -3.50
C LEU A 263 -7.57 14.59 -2.01
N ILE A 264 -7.05 15.77 -1.65
CA ILE A 264 -6.85 16.18 -0.26
C ILE A 264 -7.57 17.49 0.05
N SER A 265 -7.98 17.60 1.30
CA SER A 265 -8.43 18.83 1.95
C SER A 265 -7.36 19.35 2.90
N ILE A 266 -7.56 20.57 3.43
CA ILE A 266 -6.66 21.12 4.45
C ILE A 266 -6.62 20.26 5.72
N PHE A 267 -7.70 19.55 6.03
CA PHE A 267 -7.80 18.65 7.18
C PHE A 267 -6.97 17.37 7.04
N ASP A 268 -6.55 17.02 5.81
CA ASP A 268 -5.65 15.89 5.55
C ASP A 268 -4.17 16.25 5.78
N ILE A 269 -3.87 17.52 6.02
CA ILE A 269 -2.51 18.05 6.21
C ILE A 269 -2.27 18.34 7.70
N PRO A 270 -1.09 18.00 8.27
CA PRO A 270 -0.78 18.37 9.65
C PRO A 270 -0.79 19.89 9.85
N GLU A 271 -1.34 20.36 10.98
CA GLU A 271 -1.54 21.78 11.30
C GLU A 271 -0.27 22.63 11.10
N THR A 272 0.91 22.06 11.41
CA THR A 272 2.21 22.73 11.25
C THR A 272 2.54 23.15 9.81
N TYR A 273 1.84 22.62 8.81
CA TYR A 273 2.04 22.93 7.40
C TYR A 273 0.90 23.74 6.76
N GLN A 274 -0.21 23.97 7.47
CA GLN A 274 -1.44 24.52 6.89
C GLN A 274 -1.36 26.02 6.52
N GLU A 275 -0.41 26.79 7.08
CA GLU A 275 -0.09 28.19 6.70
C GLU A 275 -1.32 29.09 6.43
N ASP A 276 -2.28 29.15 7.36
CA ASP A 276 -3.53 29.94 7.27
C ASP A 276 -4.38 29.71 6.00
N LEU A 277 -4.14 28.62 5.26
CA LEU A 277 -4.84 28.31 4.01
C LEU A 277 -6.23 27.72 4.28
N PHE A 278 -7.26 28.30 3.66
CA PHE A 278 -8.62 27.75 3.68
C PHE A 278 -8.84 26.64 2.64
N SER A 279 -7.98 26.55 1.61
CA SER A 279 -8.09 25.57 0.55
C SER A 279 -6.73 25.30 -0.12
N ILE A 280 -6.59 24.12 -0.73
CA ILE A 280 -5.37 23.70 -1.42
C ILE A 280 -5.57 23.85 -2.94
N PRO A 281 -4.80 24.71 -3.63
CA PRO A 281 -4.97 24.94 -5.06
C PRO A 281 -4.63 23.70 -5.88
N ILE A 282 -5.43 23.44 -6.92
CA ILE A 282 -5.18 22.38 -7.91
C ILE A 282 -4.30 22.97 -9.03
N ARG A 283 -3.13 22.36 -9.27
CA ARG A 283 -2.14 22.84 -10.25
C ARG A 283 -2.70 22.91 -11.68
N ASP A 284 -3.46 21.90 -12.06
CA ASP A 284 -4.10 21.77 -13.37
C ASP A 284 -5.48 21.13 -13.18
N LEU A 285 -6.52 21.95 -13.26
CA LEU A 285 -7.91 21.53 -13.03
C LEU A 285 -8.42 20.62 -14.15
N GLU A 286 -7.98 20.82 -15.40
CA GLU A 286 -8.39 19.99 -16.53
C GLU A 286 -7.80 18.58 -16.39
N PHE A 287 -6.51 18.50 -16.10
CA PHE A 287 -5.82 17.23 -15.81
C PHE A 287 -6.50 16.50 -14.64
N SER A 288 -6.72 17.19 -13.52
CA SER A 288 -7.35 16.60 -12.33
C SER A 288 -8.72 16.03 -12.66
N ASN A 289 -9.58 16.79 -13.35
CA ASN A 289 -10.90 16.34 -13.75
C ASN A 289 -10.85 15.12 -14.69
N LYS A 290 -9.88 15.08 -15.62
CA LYS A 290 -9.67 13.94 -16.50
C LYS A 290 -9.23 12.70 -15.73
N ALA A 291 -8.24 12.83 -14.84
CA ALA A 291 -7.75 11.74 -14.00
C ALA A 291 -8.87 11.20 -13.10
N LYS A 292 -9.62 12.08 -12.44
CA LYS A 292 -10.76 11.68 -11.59
C LYS A 292 -11.83 10.94 -12.39
N THR A 293 -12.12 11.38 -13.61
CA THR A 293 -13.08 10.69 -14.49
C THR A 293 -12.55 9.31 -14.89
N GLU A 294 -11.28 9.22 -15.28
CA GLU A 294 -10.64 7.95 -15.66
C GLU A 294 -10.64 6.93 -14.51
N PHE A 295 -10.29 7.39 -13.32
CA PHE A 295 -10.17 6.54 -12.13
C PHE A 295 -11.48 6.33 -11.37
N ASN A 296 -12.57 6.92 -11.87
CA ASN A 296 -13.86 6.94 -11.19
C ASN A 296 -13.76 7.48 -9.75
N TRP A 297 -12.95 8.53 -9.57
CA TRP A 297 -12.84 9.29 -8.34
C TRP A 297 -13.86 10.43 -8.31
N LYS A 298 -14.24 10.82 -7.10
CA LYS A 298 -15.12 11.95 -6.86
C LYS A 298 -14.46 13.26 -7.32
N LYS A 299 -15.17 14.01 -8.17
CA LYS A 299 -14.81 15.37 -8.60
C LYS A 299 -14.79 16.34 -7.44
#